data_AF-W4JXQ7-F1
#
_entry.id   AF-W4JXQ7-F1
#
_cell.length_a   1.000
_cell.length_b   1.000
_cell.length_c   1.000
_cell.angle_alpha   90.00
_cell.angle_beta   90.00
_cell.angle_gamma   90.00
#
_symmetry.space_group_name_H-M   'P 1'
#
loop_
_entity.id
_entity.type
_entity.pdbx_description
1 polymer ?
#
loop_
_entity_poly.entity_id
_entity_poly.type
_entity_poly.pdbx_seq_one_letter_code
_entity_poly.pdbx_strand_id
1 'polypeptide(L)'
;MSSDWVPNSWRSKSIAQDVTYPDEQHLEKVLSKIKTLPPLVTPSEIERLRNQLSLVQRNEAFLLHAGDCAESFDACTHENISAKIGLILSFSLILIWGARLPVVRIGRIAGQYAKPRSSGIEKIGDREVFSFRGDNVNGLDPDDRTPDPERLLSAYFHSTATLNYLRGLLTSGFASLHHPRDWSLSHVRSPSLRTEFETITEGLADALDFTRTIGFDSGREAVNYEQGGGRGVLGEVDFYTRQGLMLPYEEALTRAFPIPPASPSSSSPTVPTAHYNISAHFLWIGDRTRQLDGAHVEYFRGIRNPIGIKVGPSMLGEELVRLLSVVNPDRESGRVTLITRYGASKIETHLEGHIKAIQQSSHPVIWICDPMHGNTQTSTTGLKTRHFGNIISELTSCLRIHADCGSQLGGVSLEFTGEMNEEGFSVTECLGGSMELAEEELGLRYQSFCDPRLNFEQSLDVAFLISNHFKNQRRGVKAGRNDVLYTELGGKKTA
;
A
#
# COMPACT_ATOMS: atom_id res chain seq x y z
N MET A 1 19.18 22.85 -20.56
CA MET A 1 17.73 22.81 -20.81
C MET A 1 17.32 21.35 -20.73
N SER A 2 16.38 20.99 -19.84
CA SER A 2 15.87 19.63 -19.77
C SER A 2 15.15 19.32 -21.09
N SER A 3 15.40 18.17 -21.71
CA SER A 3 14.61 17.73 -22.86
C SER A 3 13.14 17.59 -22.46
N ASP A 4 12.23 18.00 -23.34
CA ASP A 4 10.79 17.83 -23.13
C ASP A 4 10.47 16.38 -22.78
N TRP A 5 9.68 16.18 -21.73
CA TRP A 5 9.31 14.84 -21.29
C TRP A 5 8.32 14.23 -22.27
N VAL A 6 8.56 12.97 -22.62
CA VAL A 6 7.63 12.11 -23.36
C VAL A 6 7.59 10.73 -22.71
N PRO A 7 6.52 9.93 -22.90
CA PRO A 7 6.39 8.64 -22.21
C PRO A 7 7.55 7.66 -22.37
N ASN A 8 8.34 7.76 -23.45
CA ASN A 8 9.49 6.89 -23.73
C ASN A 8 10.85 7.53 -23.42
N SER A 9 10.89 8.75 -22.85
CA SER A 9 12.13 9.47 -22.52
C SER A 9 13.03 8.69 -21.55
N TRP A 10 12.45 7.85 -20.70
CA TRP A 10 13.15 6.96 -19.78
C TRP A 10 14.10 5.96 -20.47
N ARG A 11 13.83 5.60 -21.74
CA ARG A 11 14.67 4.66 -22.50
C ARG A 11 16.07 5.19 -22.78
N SER A 12 16.28 6.50 -22.67
CA SER A 12 17.58 7.15 -22.79
C SER A 12 18.41 7.12 -21.49
N LYS A 13 17.84 6.61 -20.39
CA LYS A 13 18.45 6.57 -19.06
C LYS A 13 18.88 5.16 -18.68
N SER A 14 19.78 5.06 -17.71
CA SER A 14 20.12 3.76 -17.11
C SER A 14 18.91 3.22 -16.34
N ILE A 15 18.55 1.96 -16.59
CA ILE A 15 17.44 1.29 -15.94
C ILE A 15 17.97 0.27 -14.92
N ALA A 16 17.50 0.38 -13.68
CA ALA A 16 17.72 -0.62 -12.65
C ALA A 16 16.61 -1.66 -12.67
N GLN A 17 16.92 -2.91 -12.30
CA GLN A 17 15.96 -4.01 -12.19
C GLN A 17 15.29 -4.40 -13.52
N ASP A 18 15.95 -4.12 -14.65
CA ASP A 18 15.45 -4.47 -15.97
C ASP A 18 15.28 -5.99 -16.15
N VAL A 19 14.48 -6.35 -17.16
CA VAL A 19 14.19 -7.74 -17.54
C VAL A 19 14.56 -7.93 -19.01
N THR A 20 15.52 -8.81 -19.25
CA THR A 20 15.90 -9.21 -20.61
C THR A 20 14.96 -10.32 -21.07
N TYR A 21 14.13 -10.02 -22.07
CA TYR A 21 13.27 -11.00 -22.73
C TYR A 21 14.03 -11.67 -23.90
N PRO A 22 13.86 -12.98 -24.14
CA PRO A 22 14.58 -13.68 -25.21
C PRO A 22 14.24 -13.20 -26.63
N ASP A 23 13.01 -12.73 -26.85
CA ASP A 23 12.52 -12.22 -28.14
C ASP A 23 11.96 -10.79 -27.98
N GLU A 24 12.78 -9.81 -28.36
CA GLU A 24 12.40 -8.39 -28.32
C GLU A 24 11.27 -8.04 -29.29
N GLN A 25 11.19 -8.71 -30.46
CA GLN A 25 10.10 -8.47 -31.41
C GLN A 25 8.77 -8.97 -30.87
N HIS A 26 8.79 -10.09 -30.16
CA HIS A 26 7.61 -10.60 -29.47
C HIS A 26 7.17 -9.67 -28.34
N LEU A 27 8.11 -9.15 -27.55
CA LEU A 27 7.83 -8.13 -26.55
C LEU A 27 7.16 -6.88 -27.15
N GLU A 28 7.70 -6.35 -28.25
CA GLU A 28 7.11 -5.19 -28.93
C GLU A 28 5.69 -5.46 -29.44
N LYS A 29 5.40 -6.67 -29.95
CA LYS A 29 4.04 -7.07 -30.36
C LYS A 29 3.08 -7.07 -29.18
N VAL A 30 3.48 -7.65 -28.04
CA VAL A 30 2.65 -7.69 -26.83
C VAL A 30 2.41 -6.27 -26.29
N LEU A 31 3.45 -5.44 -26.19
CA LEU A 31 3.32 -4.05 -25.72
C LEU A 31 2.43 -3.22 -26.67
N SER A 32 2.54 -3.42 -27.98
CA SER A 32 1.67 -2.78 -28.97
C SER A 32 0.21 -3.16 -28.78
N LYS A 33 -0.07 -4.44 -28.46
CA LYS A 33 -1.42 -4.89 -28.11
C LYS A 33 -1.92 -4.20 -26.85
N ILE A 34 -1.16 -4.23 -25.75
CA ILE A 34 -1.50 -3.57 -24.48
C ILE A 34 -1.77 -2.07 -24.70
N LYS A 35 -1.01 -1.41 -25.58
CA LYS A 35 -1.19 0.00 -25.92
C LYS A 35 -2.58 0.32 -26.50
N THR A 36 -3.27 -0.65 -27.08
CA THR A 36 -4.62 -0.45 -27.65
C THR A 36 -5.74 -0.80 -26.69
N LEU A 37 -5.44 -1.44 -25.56
CA LEU A 37 -6.43 -1.89 -24.60
C LEU A 37 -6.98 -0.73 -23.74
N PRO A 38 -8.20 -0.86 -23.20
CA PRO A 38 -8.81 0.16 -22.34
C PRO A 38 -7.97 0.53 -21.10
N PRO A 39 -8.16 1.74 -20.56
CA PRO A 39 -7.65 2.13 -19.24
C PRO A 39 -8.15 1.20 -18.12
N LEU A 40 -7.30 0.88 -17.14
CA LEU A 40 -7.74 0.26 -15.88
C LEU A 40 -8.40 1.30 -14.97
N VAL A 41 -7.90 2.53 -15.01
CA VAL A 41 -8.39 3.66 -14.20
C VAL A 41 -8.58 4.90 -15.07
N THR A 42 -9.41 5.83 -14.60
CA THR A 42 -9.70 7.09 -15.31
C THR A 42 -8.91 8.27 -14.74
N PRO A 43 -8.63 9.31 -15.54
CA PRO A 43 -8.05 10.56 -15.06
C PRO A 43 -8.81 11.18 -13.88
N SER A 44 -10.15 11.12 -13.88
CA SER A 44 -10.99 11.66 -12.80
C SER A 44 -10.75 10.96 -11.47
N GLU A 45 -10.58 9.64 -11.47
CA GLU A 45 -10.26 8.88 -10.27
C GLU A 45 -8.87 9.23 -9.73
N ILE A 46 -7.91 9.45 -10.64
CA ILE A 46 -6.55 9.88 -10.30
C ILE A 46 -6.57 11.28 -9.66
N GLU A 47 -7.28 12.26 -10.25
CA GLU A 47 -7.41 13.61 -9.66
C GLU A 47 -8.14 13.57 -8.30
N ARG A 48 -9.15 12.71 -8.16
CA ARG A 48 -9.83 12.50 -6.86
C ARG A 48 -8.85 12.00 -5.81
N LEU A 49 -8.01 11.02 -6.15
CA LEU A 49 -6.97 10.53 -5.24
C LEU A 49 -5.95 11.63 -4.90
N ARG A 50 -5.50 12.43 -5.87
CA ARG A 50 -4.59 13.56 -5.62
C ARG A 50 -5.19 14.54 -4.60
N ASN A 51 -6.47 14.88 -4.76
CA ASN A 51 -7.18 15.73 -3.80
C ASN A 51 -7.24 15.09 -2.40
N GLN A 52 -7.59 13.80 -2.30
CA GLN A 52 -7.62 13.11 -1.01
C GLN A 52 -6.24 13.02 -0.34
N LEU A 53 -5.18 12.78 -1.12
CA LEU A 53 -3.80 12.80 -0.63
C LEU A 53 -3.39 14.20 -0.16
N SER A 54 -3.91 15.27 -0.77
CA SER A 54 -3.72 16.62 -0.24
C SER A 54 -4.33 16.80 1.16
N LEU A 55 -5.45 16.12 1.48
CA LEU A 55 -6.01 16.10 2.83
C LEU A 55 -5.07 15.39 3.81
N VAL A 56 -4.50 14.27 3.40
CA VAL A 56 -3.50 13.54 4.21
C VAL A 56 -2.29 14.42 4.49
N GLN A 57 -1.79 15.14 3.48
CA GLN A 57 -0.68 16.07 3.63
C GLN A 57 -0.97 17.21 4.63
N ARG A 58 -2.25 17.60 4.77
CA ARG A 58 -2.70 18.62 5.74
C ARG A 58 -3.13 18.04 7.09
N ASN A 59 -2.94 16.75 7.32
CA ASN A 59 -3.38 16.03 8.52
C ASN A 59 -4.91 16.02 8.73
N GLU A 60 -5.67 16.17 7.63
CA GLU A 60 -7.13 16.10 7.60
C GLU A 60 -7.64 14.69 7.23
N ALA A 61 -6.73 13.77 6.90
CA ALA A 61 -7.01 12.37 6.62
C ALA A 61 -5.78 11.50 6.94
N PHE A 62 -5.97 10.19 7.03
CA PHE A 62 -4.90 9.20 7.21
C PHE A 62 -4.83 8.24 6.03
N LEU A 63 -3.62 7.89 5.58
CA LEU A 63 -3.41 6.98 4.45
C LEU A 63 -3.18 5.55 4.94
N LEU A 64 -4.07 4.63 4.54
CA LEU A 64 -3.87 3.19 4.63
C LEU A 64 -3.46 2.65 3.26
N HIS A 65 -2.18 2.37 3.09
CA HIS A 65 -1.64 1.68 1.91
C HIS A 65 -1.34 0.23 2.27
N ALA A 66 -2.09 -0.75 1.75
CA ALA A 66 -1.92 -2.14 2.20
C ALA A 66 -2.38 -3.21 1.20
N GLY A 67 -1.85 -4.43 1.33
CA GLY A 67 -2.23 -5.60 0.55
C GLY A 67 -1.06 -6.56 0.37
N ASP A 68 -1.03 -7.30 -0.73
CA ASP A 68 0.01 -8.32 -0.93
C ASP A 68 1.40 -7.73 -1.17
N CYS A 69 2.42 -8.52 -0.84
CA CYS A 69 3.79 -8.23 -1.26
C CYS A 69 3.91 -8.27 -2.79
N ALA A 70 3.47 -9.39 -3.38
CA ALA A 70 3.30 -9.60 -4.81
C ALA A 70 2.01 -10.39 -5.04
N GLU A 71 1.20 -9.99 -6.01
CA GLU A 71 0.05 -10.77 -6.45
C GLU A 71 0.50 -11.96 -7.31
N SER A 72 -0.31 -13.01 -7.33
CA SER A 72 -0.18 -14.13 -8.25
C SER A 72 -1.43 -14.23 -9.14
N PHE A 73 -1.26 -14.74 -10.35
CA PHE A 73 -2.39 -15.05 -11.24
C PHE A 73 -3.32 -16.10 -10.62
N ASP A 74 -2.78 -17.11 -9.95
CA ASP A 74 -3.56 -18.15 -9.26
C ASP A 74 -4.35 -17.59 -8.06
N ALA A 75 -3.86 -16.51 -7.46
CA ALA A 75 -4.52 -15.82 -6.36
C ALA A 75 -5.63 -14.85 -6.82
N CYS A 76 -5.86 -14.72 -8.13
CA CYS A 76 -6.94 -13.90 -8.70
C CYS A 76 -8.31 -14.59 -8.58
N THR A 77 -8.72 -14.91 -7.35
CA THR A 77 -10.01 -15.53 -7.03
C THR A 77 -10.90 -14.59 -6.24
N HIS A 78 -12.21 -14.85 -6.26
CA HIS A 78 -13.16 -13.99 -5.55
C HIS A 78 -12.98 -14.06 -4.03
N GLU A 79 -12.56 -15.21 -3.48
CA GLU A 79 -12.27 -15.41 -2.06
C GLU A 79 -11.06 -14.59 -1.63
N ASN A 80 -9.94 -14.68 -2.35
CA ASN A 80 -8.71 -13.98 -1.98
C ASN A 80 -8.88 -12.46 -2.11
N ILE A 81 -9.54 -12.00 -3.17
CA ILE A 81 -9.84 -10.58 -3.36
C ILE A 81 -10.77 -10.11 -2.23
N SER A 82 -11.87 -10.83 -1.94
CA SER A 82 -12.80 -10.46 -0.88
C SER A 82 -12.16 -10.46 0.50
N ALA A 83 -11.33 -11.46 0.81
CA ALA A 83 -10.63 -11.54 2.09
C ALA A 83 -9.71 -10.34 2.31
N LYS A 84 -8.93 -9.98 1.28
CA LYS A 84 -8.03 -8.81 1.30
C LYS A 84 -8.79 -7.50 1.46
N ILE A 85 -9.85 -7.28 0.67
CA ILE A 85 -10.66 -6.05 0.76
C ILE A 85 -11.38 -5.98 2.11
N GLY A 86 -11.93 -7.09 2.59
CA GLY A 86 -12.55 -7.19 3.91
C GLY A 86 -11.59 -6.79 5.04
N LEU A 87 -10.34 -7.24 4.99
CA LEU A 87 -9.32 -6.85 5.96
C LEU A 87 -8.97 -5.36 5.89
N ILE A 88 -8.79 -4.80 4.68
CA ILE A 88 -8.53 -3.35 4.52
C ILE A 88 -9.69 -2.52 5.08
N LEU A 89 -10.94 -2.94 4.83
CA LEU A 89 -12.13 -2.27 5.34
C LEU A 89 -12.20 -2.33 6.88
N SER A 90 -12.02 -3.52 7.48
CA SER A 90 -11.94 -3.68 8.93
C SER A 90 -10.85 -2.82 9.56
N PHE A 91 -9.63 -2.87 9.02
CA PHE A 91 -8.50 -2.06 9.48
C PHE A 91 -8.86 -0.57 9.43
N SER A 92 -9.41 -0.11 8.32
CA SER A 92 -9.75 1.30 8.12
C SER A 92 -10.81 1.79 9.10
N LEU A 93 -11.79 0.94 9.45
CA LEU A 93 -12.84 1.30 10.40
C LEU A 93 -12.28 1.48 11.82
N ILE A 94 -11.38 0.58 12.24
CA ILE A 94 -10.65 0.68 13.52
C ILE A 94 -9.84 1.98 13.58
N LEU A 95 -9.18 2.36 12.48
CA LEU A 95 -8.44 3.63 12.38
C LEU A 95 -9.37 4.85 12.48
N ILE A 96 -10.47 4.88 11.72
CA ILE A 96 -11.44 5.98 11.72
C ILE A 96 -11.97 6.21 13.15
N TRP A 97 -12.26 5.14 13.87
CA TRP A 97 -12.78 5.22 15.24
C TRP A 97 -11.78 5.85 16.21
N GLY A 98 -10.51 5.43 16.17
CA GLY A 98 -9.46 5.93 17.07
C GLY A 98 -9.02 7.35 16.71
N ALA A 99 -8.68 7.54 15.44
CA ALA A 99 -8.11 8.79 14.92
C ALA A 99 -9.15 9.89 14.72
N ARG A 100 -10.43 9.55 14.49
CA ARG A 100 -11.47 10.51 14.09
C ARG A 100 -11.08 11.32 12.85
N LEU A 101 -10.38 10.65 11.94
CA LEU A 101 -9.98 11.18 10.64
C LEU A 101 -10.51 10.25 9.54
N PRO A 102 -10.91 10.80 8.38
CA PRO A 102 -11.11 10.01 7.17
C PRO A 102 -9.88 9.17 6.83
N VAL A 103 -10.09 7.96 6.28
CA VAL A 103 -9.02 7.09 5.81
C VAL A 103 -9.04 6.99 4.29
N VAL A 104 -7.93 7.34 3.65
CA VAL A 104 -7.67 7.11 2.21
C VAL A 104 -7.11 5.71 2.06
N ARG A 105 -7.74 4.86 1.23
CA ARG A 105 -7.39 3.44 1.10
C ARG A 105 -6.75 3.17 -0.24
N ILE A 106 -5.47 2.79 -0.24
CA ILE A 106 -4.75 2.36 -1.44
C ILE A 106 -4.38 0.89 -1.27
N GLY A 107 -5.01 0.03 -2.06
CA GLY A 107 -4.71 -1.39 -2.13
C GLY A 107 -3.45 -1.69 -2.92
N ARG A 108 -2.64 -2.62 -2.40
CA ARG A 108 -1.63 -3.36 -3.17
C ARG A 108 -2.32 -4.49 -3.93
N ILE A 109 -3.07 -4.11 -4.96
CA ILE A 109 -3.96 -5.00 -5.70
C ILE A 109 -4.13 -4.53 -7.16
N ALA A 110 -4.51 -5.44 -8.05
CA ALA A 110 -4.80 -5.22 -9.46
C ALA A 110 -3.61 -4.65 -10.25
N GLY A 111 -2.43 -5.22 -10.04
CA GLY A 111 -1.23 -4.87 -10.81
C GLY A 111 0.09 -5.18 -10.11
N GLN A 112 0.06 -5.77 -8.92
CA GLN A 112 1.19 -6.02 -8.03
C GLN A 112 1.99 -7.27 -8.31
N TYR A 113 2.16 -7.62 -9.57
CA TYR A 113 2.87 -8.83 -9.94
C TYR A 113 4.40 -8.69 -9.85
N ALA A 114 4.95 -7.58 -10.32
CA ALA A 114 6.39 -7.45 -10.50
C ALA A 114 7.15 -7.32 -9.18
N LYS A 115 8.33 -7.95 -9.07
CA LYS A 115 9.17 -7.87 -7.88
C LYS A 115 10.64 -7.61 -8.22
N PRO A 116 11.28 -6.59 -7.60
CA PRO A 116 12.72 -6.41 -7.73
C PRO A 116 13.48 -7.49 -6.94
N ARG A 117 14.65 -7.88 -7.45
CA ARG A 117 15.51 -8.91 -6.87
C ARG A 117 16.94 -8.40 -6.63
N SER A 118 17.57 -8.90 -5.58
CA SER A 118 18.98 -8.59 -5.27
C SER A 118 19.94 -9.27 -6.24
N SER A 119 19.56 -10.41 -6.82
CA SER A 119 20.30 -11.13 -7.87
C SER A 119 19.34 -11.45 -9.02
N GLY A 120 19.85 -11.47 -10.25
CA GLY A 120 19.09 -11.91 -11.44
C GLY A 120 18.99 -13.42 -11.57
N ILE A 121 19.89 -14.16 -10.92
CA ILE A 121 20.00 -15.63 -10.96
C ILE A 121 19.90 -16.16 -9.53
N GLU A 122 19.22 -17.29 -9.35
CA GLU A 122 19.19 -18.06 -8.12
C GLU A 122 19.66 -19.50 -8.35
N LYS A 123 20.25 -20.10 -7.31
CA LYS A 123 20.73 -21.47 -7.33
C LYS A 123 19.72 -22.37 -6.61
N ILE A 124 19.23 -23.39 -7.30
CA ILE A 124 18.29 -24.39 -6.77
C ILE A 124 18.96 -25.76 -6.93
N GLY A 125 19.45 -26.32 -5.82
CA GLY A 125 20.34 -27.49 -5.87
C GLY A 125 21.61 -27.16 -6.68
N ASP A 126 21.86 -27.90 -7.75
CA ASP A 126 22.98 -27.68 -8.67
C ASP A 126 22.61 -26.84 -9.91
N ARG A 127 21.34 -26.44 -10.06
CA ARG A 127 20.86 -25.66 -11.22
C ARG A 127 20.93 -24.17 -10.95
N GLU A 128 21.41 -23.40 -11.93
CA GLU A 128 21.24 -21.95 -11.97
C GLU A 128 20.03 -21.60 -12.83
N VAL A 129 19.08 -20.85 -12.25
CA VAL A 129 17.85 -20.42 -12.93
C VAL A 129 17.65 -18.92 -12.73
N PHE A 130 16.89 -18.27 -13.62
CA PHE A 130 16.52 -16.88 -13.38
C PHE A 130 15.72 -16.77 -12.09
N SER A 131 16.03 -15.73 -11.31
CA SER A 131 15.26 -15.38 -10.13
C SER A 131 13.81 -15.09 -10.50
N PHE A 132 12.86 -15.57 -9.70
CA PHE A 132 11.45 -15.23 -9.83
C PHE A 132 11.28 -13.72 -9.65
N ARG A 133 10.68 -13.07 -10.65
CA ARG A 133 10.49 -11.61 -10.70
C ARG A 133 9.02 -11.20 -10.69
N GLY A 134 8.13 -12.14 -10.37
CA GLY A 134 6.69 -11.92 -10.39
C GLY A 134 6.02 -12.58 -11.59
N ASP A 135 4.74 -12.92 -11.44
CA ASP A 135 3.98 -13.65 -12.44
C ASP A 135 3.86 -12.92 -13.78
N ASN A 136 4.04 -11.59 -13.80
CA ASN A 136 4.07 -10.79 -15.03
C ASN A 136 5.43 -10.85 -15.77
N VAL A 137 6.41 -11.57 -15.24
CA VAL A 137 7.73 -11.78 -15.85
C VAL A 137 7.95 -13.26 -16.14
N ASN A 138 7.91 -14.10 -15.10
CA ASN A 138 8.18 -15.54 -15.18
C ASN A 138 7.38 -16.32 -14.13
N GLY A 139 7.38 -17.65 -14.22
CA GLY A 139 6.71 -18.53 -13.28
C GLY A 139 7.55 -18.85 -12.04
N LEU A 140 6.90 -19.45 -11.03
CA LEU A 140 7.56 -19.89 -9.80
C LEU A 140 8.31 -21.20 -9.97
N ASP A 141 7.83 -22.09 -10.84
CA ASP A 141 8.47 -23.35 -11.15
C ASP A 141 9.90 -23.09 -11.69
N PRO A 142 10.94 -23.78 -11.17
CA PRO A 142 12.31 -23.70 -11.71
C PRO A 142 12.42 -23.95 -13.22
N ASP A 143 11.47 -24.68 -13.81
CA ASP A 143 11.41 -24.96 -15.25
C ASP A 143 10.66 -23.87 -16.05
N ASP A 144 10.03 -22.90 -15.38
CA ASP A 144 9.30 -21.77 -15.96
C ASP A 144 9.92 -20.41 -15.58
N ARG A 145 11.27 -20.33 -15.57
CA ARG A 145 11.99 -19.11 -15.17
C ARG A 145 12.37 -18.16 -16.29
N THR A 146 12.23 -18.57 -17.54
CA THR A 146 12.50 -17.72 -18.70
C THR A 146 11.47 -16.59 -18.77
N PRO A 147 11.89 -15.31 -18.86
CA PRO A 147 10.95 -14.20 -19.02
C PRO A 147 10.08 -14.35 -20.27
N ASP A 148 8.76 -14.27 -20.10
CA ASP A 148 7.78 -14.41 -21.17
C ASP A 148 6.98 -13.10 -21.34
N PRO A 149 7.05 -12.44 -22.51
CA PRO A 149 6.27 -11.23 -22.76
C PRO A 149 4.75 -11.40 -22.62
N GLU A 150 4.18 -12.57 -22.93
CA GLU A 150 2.72 -12.80 -22.82
C GLU A 150 2.23 -12.69 -21.38
N ARG A 151 3.11 -12.89 -20.39
CA ARG A 151 2.79 -12.66 -18.97
C ARG A 151 2.47 -11.20 -18.66
N LEU A 152 2.98 -10.23 -19.43
CA LEU A 152 2.57 -8.82 -19.31
C LEU A 152 1.12 -8.62 -19.75
N LEU A 153 0.69 -9.29 -20.81
CA LEU A 153 -0.69 -9.24 -21.27
C LEU A 153 -1.63 -9.95 -20.28
N SER A 154 -1.22 -11.12 -19.78
CA SER A 154 -1.93 -11.82 -18.72
C SER A 154 -2.08 -10.96 -17.47
N ALA A 155 -1.03 -10.23 -17.06
CA ALA A 155 -1.10 -9.31 -15.94
C ALA A 155 -2.12 -8.19 -16.15
N TYR A 156 -2.22 -7.62 -17.36
CA TYR A 156 -3.27 -6.67 -17.70
C TYR A 156 -4.66 -7.28 -17.47
N PHE A 157 -4.94 -8.47 -18.01
CA PHE A 157 -6.26 -9.08 -17.88
C PHE A 157 -6.60 -9.50 -16.45
N HIS A 158 -5.66 -10.04 -15.68
CA HIS A 158 -5.91 -10.30 -14.25
C HIS A 158 -6.15 -9.01 -13.46
N SER A 159 -5.44 -7.93 -13.80
CA SER A 159 -5.68 -6.60 -13.22
C SER A 159 -7.09 -6.10 -13.56
N THR A 160 -7.56 -6.26 -14.80
CA THR A 160 -8.93 -5.90 -15.20
C THR A 160 -9.98 -6.70 -14.44
N ALA A 161 -9.80 -8.02 -14.33
CA ALA A 161 -10.74 -8.91 -13.65
C ALA A 161 -10.82 -8.57 -12.16
N THR A 162 -9.67 -8.39 -11.52
CA THR A 162 -9.55 -8.01 -10.11
C THR A 162 -10.22 -6.67 -9.84
N LEU A 163 -9.94 -5.66 -10.66
CA LEU A 163 -10.51 -4.32 -10.48
C LEU A 163 -12.02 -4.29 -10.76
N ASN A 164 -12.49 -5.02 -11.76
CA ASN A 164 -13.91 -5.16 -12.04
C ASN A 164 -14.65 -5.82 -10.86
N TYR A 165 -14.12 -6.94 -10.35
CA TYR A 165 -14.68 -7.62 -9.20
C TYR A 165 -14.69 -6.72 -7.95
N LEU A 166 -13.58 -6.03 -7.68
CA LEU A 166 -13.45 -5.07 -6.58
C LEU A 166 -14.48 -3.96 -6.66
N ARG A 167 -14.65 -3.33 -7.83
CA ARG A 167 -15.64 -2.26 -8.03
C ARG A 167 -17.05 -2.79 -7.79
N GLY A 168 -17.38 -3.97 -8.34
CA GLY A 168 -18.67 -4.61 -8.11
C GLY A 168 -18.93 -4.90 -6.63
N LEU A 169 -17.93 -5.48 -5.95
CA LEU A 169 -17.98 -5.82 -4.53
C LEU A 169 -18.25 -4.59 -3.66
N LEU A 170 -17.51 -3.50 -3.88
CA LEU A 170 -17.67 -2.26 -3.10
C LEU A 170 -19.02 -1.57 -3.34
N THR A 171 -19.65 -1.78 -4.49
CA THR A 171 -20.99 -1.27 -4.77
C THR A 171 -22.12 -2.18 -4.28
N SER A 172 -21.85 -3.45 -3.99
CA SER A 172 -22.86 -4.46 -3.62
C SER A 172 -23.04 -4.60 -2.10
N GLY A 173 -22.87 -3.51 -1.34
CA GLY A 173 -23.06 -3.52 0.12
C GLY A 173 -21.98 -4.24 0.93
N PHE A 174 -20.93 -4.80 0.32
CA PHE A 174 -19.85 -5.48 1.03
C PHE A 174 -19.08 -4.56 2.00
N ALA A 175 -19.00 -3.26 1.66
CA ALA A 175 -18.39 -2.24 2.50
C ALA A 175 -19.36 -1.62 3.51
N SER A 176 -20.59 -2.11 3.57
CA SER A 176 -21.64 -1.62 4.46
C SER A 176 -21.25 -1.75 5.92
N LEU A 177 -21.42 -0.66 6.66
CA LEU A 177 -21.25 -0.64 8.11
C LEU A 177 -22.48 -1.14 8.88
N HIS A 178 -23.58 -1.51 8.18
CA HIS A 178 -24.78 -2.09 8.81
C HIS A 178 -24.58 -3.55 9.24
N HIS A 179 -23.64 -4.25 8.59
CA HIS A 179 -23.24 -5.62 8.92
C HIS A 179 -21.74 -5.65 9.20
N PRO A 180 -21.27 -5.02 10.29
CA PRO A 180 -19.86 -5.07 10.64
C PRO A 180 -19.47 -6.54 10.82
N ARG A 181 -18.31 -6.92 10.27
CA ARG A 181 -17.79 -8.28 10.44
C ARG A 181 -17.52 -8.54 11.91
N ASP A 182 -17.87 -9.74 12.38
CA ASP A 182 -17.49 -10.18 13.73
C ASP A 182 -15.96 -10.20 13.86
N TRP A 183 -15.44 -9.35 14.75
CA TRP A 183 -14.03 -9.38 15.14
C TRP A 183 -13.86 -10.38 16.27
N SER A 184 -13.66 -11.65 15.93
CA SER A 184 -13.27 -12.64 16.94
C SER A 184 -11.90 -12.29 17.52
N LEU A 185 -11.84 -12.15 18.85
CA LEU A 185 -10.60 -11.91 19.61
C LEU A 185 -10.08 -13.19 20.29
N SER A 186 -10.57 -14.37 19.86
CA SER A 186 -10.17 -15.66 20.45
C SER A 186 -8.68 -15.97 20.31
N HIS A 187 -8.03 -15.40 19.29
CA HIS A 187 -6.60 -15.56 19.00
C HIS A 187 -5.69 -14.80 19.97
N VAL A 188 -6.21 -13.78 20.67
CA VAL A 188 -5.42 -12.91 21.55
C VAL A 188 -5.10 -13.66 22.84
N ARG A 189 -3.83 -14.01 23.07
CA ARG A 189 -3.43 -14.82 24.25
C ARG A 189 -3.42 -14.02 25.55
N SER A 190 -3.00 -12.75 25.49
CA SER A 190 -2.88 -11.88 26.67
C SER A 190 -4.26 -11.34 27.11
N PRO A 191 -4.70 -11.58 28.37
CA PRO A 191 -5.99 -11.10 28.85
C PRO A 191 -6.09 -9.57 28.86
N SER A 192 -5.01 -8.86 29.21
CA SER A 192 -4.99 -7.40 29.23
C SER A 192 -5.11 -6.81 27.82
N LEU A 193 -4.39 -7.39 26.86
CA LEU A 193 -4.48 -7.01 25.45
C LEU A 193 -5.88 -7.27 24.89
N ARG A 194 -6.49 -8.41 25.25
CA ARG A 194 -7.85 -8.74 24.85
C ARG A 194 -8.86 -7.70 25.34
N THR A 195 -8.78 -7.30 26.61
CA THR A 195 -9.65 -6.26 27.18
C THR A 195 -9.50 -4.90 26.47
N GLU A 196 -8.28 -4.52 26.09
CA GLU A 196 -8.06 -3.29 25.31
C GLU A 196 -8.70 -3.37 23.91
N PHE A 197 -8.57 -4.51 23.23
CA PHE A 197 -9.23 -4.72 21.94
C PHE A 197 -10.76 -4.75 22.07
N GLU A 198 -11.30 -5.44 23.08
CA GLU A 198 -12.74 -5.46 23.39
C GLU A 198 -13.29 -4.04 23.61
N THR A 199 -12.55 -3.20 24.34
CA THR A 199 -12.94 -1.79 24.55
C THR A 199 -13.05 -1.01 23.24
N ILE A 200 -12.19 -1.31 22.26
CA ILE A 200 -12.23 -0.66 20.94
C ILE A 200 -13.40 -1.19 20.12
N THR A 201 -13.61 -2.50 20.09
CA THR A 201 -14.69 -3.12 19.30
C THR A 201 -16.07 -2.76 19.85
N GLU A 202 -16.26 -2.75 21.18
CA GLU A 202 -17.49 -2.30 21.84
C GLU A 202 -17.78 -0.83 21.55
N GLY A 203 -16.77 0.04 21.67
CA GLY A 203 -16.94 1.47 21.39
C GLY A 203 -17.21 1.76 19.90
N LEU A 204 -16.78 0.88 19.00
CA LEU A 204 -17.10 0.96 17.58
C LEU A 204 -18.53 0.48 17.30
N ALA A 205 -18.95 -0.62 17.93
CA ALA A 205 -20.33 -1.10 17.86
C ALA A 205 -21.33 -0.05 18.38
N ASP A 206 -21.02 0.59 19.52
CA ASP A 206 -21.81 1.69 20.09
C ASP A 206 -21.90 2.89 19.13
N ALA A 207 -20.79 3.30 18.50
CA ALA A 207 -20.79 4.40 17.55
C ALA A 207 -21.63 4.11 16.29
N LEU A 208 -21.61 2.86 15.80
CA LEU A 208 -22.46 2.41 14.70
C LEU A 208 -23.93 2.41 15.12
N ASP A 209 -24.25 1.94 16.33
CA ASP A 209 -25.61 1.95 16.88
C ASP A 209 -26.16 3.37 17.09
N PHE A 210 -25.33 4.28 17.58
CA PHE A 210 -25.67 5.69 17.68
C PHE A 210 -25.98 6.31 16.31
N THR A 211 -25.19 5.97 15.28
CA THR A 211 -25.41 6.44 13.90
C THR A 211 -26.78 6.00 13.37
N ARG A 212 -27.18 4.75 13.65
CA ARG A 212 -28.53 4.25 13.35
C ARG A 212 -29.60 5.02 14.13
N THR A 213 -29.37 5.23 15.42
CA THR A 213 -30.31 5.91 16.33
C THR A 213 -30.64 7.34 15.89
N ILE A 214 -29.66 8.09 15.36
CA ILE A 214 -29.88 9.46 14.86
C ILE A 214 -30.49 9.52 13.46
N GLY A 215 -30.90 8.38 12.89
CA GLY A 215 -31.64 8.32 11.63
C GLY A 215 -30.76 8.45 10.38
N PHE A 216 -29.45 8.21 10.48
CA PHE A 216 -28.60 8.16 9.28
C PHE A 216 -29.01 7.00 8.33
N ASP A 217 -29.76 6.03 8.86
CA ASP A 217 -30.40 4.92 8.13
C ASP A 217 -31.83 5.27 7.64
N SER A 218 -32.19 6.54 7.53
CA SER A 218 -33.53 6.98 7.14
C SER A 218 -33.53 7.62 5.75
N GLY A 219 -33.85 6.86 4.69
CA GLY A 219 -34.03 7.41 3.33
C GLY A 219 -33.79 6.41 2.20
N ARG A 220 -33.71 6.89 0.94
CA ARG A 220 -33.35 6.07 -0.24
C ARG A 220 -31.95 5.45 -0.16
N GLU A 221 -31.09 5.99 0.71
CA GLU A 221 -29.75 5.48 1.02
C GLU A 221 -29.76 4.30 2.02
N ALA A 222 -30.90 4.02 2.65
CA ALA A 222 -31.09 2.90 3.60
C ALA A 222 -31.74 1.66 2.97
N VAL A 223 -32.21 1.79 1.73
CA VAL A 223 -32.65 0.63 0.95
C VAL A 223 -31.38 -0.11 0.52
N ASN A 224 -31.34 -1.43 0.70
CA ASN A 224 -30.18 -2.20 0.27
C ASN A 224 -29.99 -2.08 -1.26
N TYR A 225 -28.75 -2.26 -1.72
CA TYR A 225 -28.40 -2.17 -3.15
C TYR A 225 -29.29 -3.08 -4.02
N GLU A 226 -29.58 -4.30 -3.56
CA GLU A 226 -30.41 -5.30 -4.25
C GLU A 226 -31.87 -4.86 -4.43
N GLN A 227 -32.33 -3.89 -3.64
CA GLN A 227 -33.69 -3.36 -3.67
C GLN A 227 -33.77 -1.98 -4.34
N GLY A 228 -32.71 -1.56 -5.03
CA GLY A 228 -32.67 -0.29 -5.75
C GLY A 228 -32.29 0.92 -4.89
N GLY A 229 -31.62 0.67 -3.76
CA GLY A 229 -31.04 1.71 -2.92
C GLY A 229 -29.97 2.54 -3.60
N GLY A 230 -29.90 3.81 -3.21
CA GLY A 230 -28.88 4.74 -3.69
C GLY A 230 -27.55 4.60 -2.97
N ARG A 231 -26.53 5.28 -3.49
CA ARG A 231 -25.19 5.34 -2.91
C ARG A 231 -25.20 6.22 -1.65
N GLY A 232 -25.07 5.63 -0.47
CA GLY A 232 -25.04 6.34 0.81
C GLY A 232 -23.63 6.49 1.40
N VAL A 233 -23.44 7.46 2.30
CA VAL A 233 -22.14 7.75 2.96
C VAL A 233 -21.60 6.56 3.77
N LEU A 234 -22.49 5.68 4.26
CA LEU A 234 -22.14 4.47 5.01
C LEU A 234 -22.02 3.21 4.13
N GLY A 235 -22.38 3.30 2.83
CA GLY A 235 -22.46 2.17 1.91
C GLY A 235 -21.38 2.12 0.84
N GLU A 236 -20.72 3.24 0.52
CA GLU A 236 -19.62 3.29 -0.46
C GLU A 236 -18.28 3.69 0.16
N VAL A 237 -17.22 3.06 -0.32
CA VAL A 237 -15.84 3.34 0.09
C VAL A 237 -14.96 3.52 -1.14
N ASP A 238 -14.26 4.65 -1.23
CA ASP A 238 -13.23 4.84 -2.24
C ASP A 238 -12.06 3.89 -2.00
N PHE A 239 -11.60 3.23 -3.06
CA PHE A 239 -10.50 2.29 -3.03
C PHE A 239 -9.63 2.41 -4.28
N TYR A 240 -8.31 2.52 -4.09
CA TYR A 240 -7.32 2.79 -5.14
C TYR A 240 -6.30 1.64 -5.28
N THR A 241 -5.53 1.58 -6.38
CA THR A 241 -4.68 0.42 -6.78
C THR A 241 -3.24 0.82 -7.17
N ARG A 242 -2.32 -0.15 -7.41
CA ARG A 242 -0.86 0.09 -7.65
C ARG A 242 -0.02 -0.95 -8.47
N GLN A 243 0.98 -0.47 -9.24
CA GLN A 243 2.46 -0.75 -9.32
C GLN A 243 3.08 0.16 -10.38
N GLY A 244 4.39 0.46 -10.30
CA GLY A 244 5.15 1.03 -11.43
C GLY A 244 6.60 0.54 -11.52
N LEU A 245 6.83 -0.76 -11.72
CA LEU A 245 8.19 -1.32 -11.84
C LEU A 245 8.62 -1.55 -13.30
N MET A 246 7.73 -2.13 -14.12
CA MET A 246 8.04 -2.56 -15.48
C MET A 246 7.80 -1.42 -16.47
N LEU A 247 8.80 -0.55 -16.68
CA LEU A 247 8.65 0.66 -17.48
C LEU A 247 8.08 0.44 -18.90
N PRO A 248 8.41 -0.64 -19.65
CA PRO A 248 7.75 -0.91 -20.93
C PRO A 248 6.23 -1.09 -20.79
N TYR A 249 5.77 -1.79 -19.75
CA TYR A 249 4.35 -2.00 -19.45
C TYR A 249 3.67 -0.69 -19.02
N GLU A 250 4.34 0.09 -18.16
CA GLU A 250 3.83 1.39 -17.71
C GLU A 250 3.75 2.41 -18.85
N GLU A 251 4.76 2.49 -19.72
CA GLU A 251 4.74 3.29 -20.95
C GLU A 251 3.58 2.84 -21.86
N ALA A 252 3.42 1.53 -22.05
CA ALA A 252 2.33 0.97 -22.83
C ALA A 252 0.95 1.33 -22.26
N LEU A 253 0.83 1.66 -20.97
CA LEU A 253 -0.39 2.14 -20.32
C LEU A 253 -0.33 3.64 -19.95
N THR A 254 0.47 4.44 -20.67
CA THR A 254 0.50 5.90 -20.48
C THR A 254 -0.16 6.64 -21.63
N ARG A 255 -1.10 7.55 -21.35
CA ARG A 255 -1.84 8.31 -22.37
C ARG A 255 -1.99 9.78 -21.98
N ALA A 256 -2.05 10.64 -22.98
CA ALA A 256 -2.44 12.03 -22.78
C ALA A 256 -3.97 12.12 -22.67
N PHE A 257 -4.47 12.75 -21.60
CA PHE A 257 -5.88 13.07 -21.42
C PHE A 257 -6.05 14.54 -21.01
N PRO A 258 -7.21 15.16 -21.32
CA PRO A 258 -7.59 16.43 -20.70
C PRO A 258 -7.64 16.27 -19.18
N ILE A 259 -7.10 17.25 -18.45
CA ILE A 259 -7.18 17.29 -16.99
C ILE A 259 -8.64 17.59 -16.62
N PRO A 260 -9.32 16.71 -15.86
CA PRO A 260 -10.69 16.96 -15.42
C PRO A 260 -10.79 18.27 -14.63
N PRO A 261 -11.82 19.10 -14.86
CA PRO A 261 -11.95 20.37 -14.16
C PRO A 261 -12.24 20.15 -12.67
N ALA A 262 -11.55 20.88 -11.80
CA ALA A 262 -11.80 20.85 -10.36
C ALA A 262 -13.18 21.44 -9.96
N SER A 263 -13.74 22.29 -10.80
CA SER A 263 -15.09 22.85 -10.64
C SER A 263 -15.77 22.97 -12.02
N PRO A 264 -17.07 22.63 -12.14
CA PRO A 264 -17.82 22.80 -13.39
C PRO A 264 -17.97 24.26 -13.83
N SER A 265 -17.62 25.24 -12.98
CA SER A 265 -17.69 26.68 -13.29
C SER A 265 -16.43 27.27 -13.95
N SER A 266 -15.41 26.46 -14.26
CA SER A 266 -14.20 26.94 -14.93
C SER A 266 -14.52 27.38 -16.37
N SER A 267 -14.46 28.70 -16.60
CA SER A 267 -14.72 29.35 -17.90
C SER A 267 -13.50 29.40 -18.83
N SER A 268 -12.44 28.65 -18.54
CA SER A 268 -11.26 28.60 -19.42
C SER A 268 -11.63 27.97 -20.77
N PRO A 269 -11.36 28.64 -21.91
CA PRO A 269 -11.66 28.12 -23.24
C PRO A 269 -10.78 26.92 -23.63
N THR A 270 -9.70 26.65 -22.88
CA THR A 270 -8.77 25.54 -23.11
C THR A 270 -8.66 24.66 -21.87
N VAL A 271 -8.90 23.36 -22.03
CA VAL A 271 -8.65 22.34 -21.00
C VAL A 271 -7.21 21.86 -21.15
N PRO A 272 -6.33 22.08 -20.14
CA PRO A 272 -4.95 21.60 -20.21
C PRO A 272 -4.93 20.06 -20.31
N THR A 273 -3.94 19.51 -21.00
CA THR A 273 -3.73 18.06 -21.12
C THR A 273 -2.55 17.62 -20.26
N ALA A 274 -2.59 16.38 -19.79
CA ALA A 274 -1.49 15.76 -19.06
C ALA A 274 -1.39 14.28 -19.41
N HIS A 275 -0.21 13.70 -19.17
CA HIS A 275 -0.02 12.26 -19.31
C HIS A 275 -0.38 11.55 -18.02
N TYR A 276 -1.29 10.60 -18.12
CA TYR A 276 -1.67 9.70 -17.02
C TYR A 276 -1.17 8.30 -17.34
N ASN A 277 -0.56 7.66 -16.35
CA ASN A 277 -0.48 6.21 -16.36
C ASN A 277 -1.85 5.67 -15.90
N ILE A 278 -2.50 4.93 -16.79
CA ILE A 278 -3.84 4.35 -16.61
C ILE A 278 -3.81 2.89 -16.18
N SER A 279 -2.65 2.36 -15.77
CA SER A 279 -2.51 1.05 -15.13
C SER A 279 -2.99 1.07 -13.67
N ALA A 280 -2.81 2.20 -12.98
CA ALA A 280 -3.15 2.30 -11.57
C ALA A 280 -3.39 3.75 -11.14
N HIS A 281 -4.11 3.91 -10.02
CA HIS A 281 -4.36 5.21 -9.43
C HIS A 281 -3.08 5.83 -8.82
N PHE A 282 -2.29 5.00 -8.12
CA PHE A 282 -1.08 5.40 -7.40
C PHE A 282 0.08 4.48 -7.81
N LEU A 283 1.22 5.07 -8.18
CA LEU A 283 2.43 4.32 -8.53
C LEU A 283 3.53 4.66 -7.54
N TRP A 284 4.55 3.81 -7.37
CA TRP A 284 5.71 4.19 -6.58
C TRP A 284 7.03 3.73 -7.16
N ILE A 285 8.09 4.47 -6.82
CA ILE A 285 9.48 4.14 -7.11
C ILE A 285 10.05 3.35 -5.93
N GLY A 286 10.60 2.17 -6.24
CA GLY A 286 11.19 1.28 -5.25
C GLY A 286 12.56 1.77 -4.77
N ASP A 287 13.01 1.28 -3.62
CA ASP A 287 14.30 1.68 -3.03
C ASP A 287 15.51 1.27 -3.89
N ARG A 288 15.31 0.29 -4.79
CA ARG A 288 16.32 -0.17 -5.76
C ARG A 288 16.24 0.53 -7.13
N THR A 289 15.24 1.36 -7.35
CA THR A 289 14.96 1.99 -8.66
C THR A 289 14.83 3.52 -8.57
N ARG A 290 15.26 4.12 -7.46
CA ARG A 290 15.15 5.56 -7.20
C ARG A 290 16.41 6.38 -7.53
N GLN A 291 17.25 5.87 -8.44
CA GLN A 291 18.43 6.60 -8.89
C GLN A 291 18.01 7.93 -9.52
N LEU A 292 18.60 9.04 -9.06
CA LEU A 292 18.18 10.40 -9.43
C LEU A 292 18.18 10.66 -10.94
N ASP A 293 19.13 10.08 -11.66
CA ASP A 293 19.32 10.14 -13.10
C ASP A 293 18.84 8.86 -13.84
N GLY A 294 18.18 7.96 -13.12
CA GLY A 294 17.70 6.68 -13.62
C GLY A 294 16.37 6.75 -14.37
N ALA A 295 16.06 5.67 -15.08
CA ALA A 295 14.88 5.54 -15.93
C ALA A 295 13.56 5.70 -15.17
N HIS A 296 13.42 5.15 -13.96
CA HIS A 296 12.18 5.26 -13.20
C HIS A 296 11.91 6.71 -12.75
N VAL A 297 12.92 7.43 -12.26
CA VAL A 297 12.74 8.85 -11.90
C VAL A 297 12.38 9.69 -13.14
N GLU A 298 13.02 9.42 -14.29
CA GLU A 298 12.68 10.05 -15.57
C GLU A 298 11.25 9.76 -16.01
N TYR A 299 10.78 8.52 -15.88
CA TYR A 299 9.39 8.19 -16.22
C TYR A 299 8.40 8.88 -15.28
N PHE A 300 8.63 8.79 -13.97
CA PHE A 300 7.73 9.31 -12.94
C PHE A 300 7.64 10.83 -12.90
N ARG A 301 8.66 11.57 -13.36
CA ARG A 301 8.63 13.04 -13.34
C ARG A 301 7.53 13.63 -14.24
N GLY A 302 7.10 12.92 -15.28
CA GLY A 302 6.15 13.47 -16.27
C GLY A 302 4.75 12.84 -16.30
N ILE A 303 4.52 11.73 -15.58
CA ILE A 303 3.14 11.25 -15.36
C ILE A 303 2.43 12.15 -14.35
N ARG A 304 1.12 12.29 -14.43
CA ARG A 304 0.30 13.12 -13.52
C ARG A 304 -0.20 12.39 -12.28
N ASN A 305 -0.12 11.07 -12.22
CA ASN A 305 -0.54 10.28 -11.06
C ASN A 305 0.12 10.76 -9.75
N PRO A 306 -0.53 10.65 -8.59
CA PRO A 306 0.19 10.74 -7.32
C PRO A 306 1.20 9.58 -7.23
N ILE A 307 2.38 9.87 -6.68
CA ILE A 307 3.50 8.94 -6.65
C ILE A 307 4.01 8.69 -5.24
N GLY A 308 4.42 7.45 -4.99
CA GLY A 308 5.17 7.04 -3.80
C GLY A 308 6.66 6.95 -4.07
N ILE A 309 7.49 7.19 -3.06
CA ILE A 309 8.95 7.05 -3.15
C ILE A 309 9.43 6.33 -1.91
N LYS A 310 10.02 5.14 -2.08
CA LYS A 310 10.60 4.40 -0.97
C LYS A 310 11.85 5.11 -0.46
N VAL A 311 11.92 5.34 0.85
CA VAL A 311 13.05 5.97 1.53
C VAL A 311 13.64 4.98 2.52
N GLY A 312 14.74 4.34 2.12
CA GLY A 312 15.51 3.43 2.97
C GLY A 312 16.71 4.11 3.65
N PRO A 313 17.48 3.35 4.47
CA PRO A 313 18.66 3.85 5.19
C PRO A 313 19.79 4.39 4.31
N SER A 314 19.82 4.03 3.03
CA SER A 314 20.83 4.51 2.07
C SER A 314 20.49 5.85 1.44
N MET A 315 19.27 6.39 1.63
CA MET A 315 18.91 7.71 1.12
C MET A 315 19.64 8.79 1.94
N LEU A 316 20.18 9.80 1.27
CA LEU A 316 20.70 11.00 1.90
C LEU A 316 19.67 12.14 1.85
N GLY A 317 19.67 13.03 2.85
CA GLY A 317 18.75 14.17 2.90
C GLY A 317 18.85 15.09 1.67
N GLU A 318 20.07 15.42 1.23
CA GLU A 318 20.28 16.25 0.04
C GLU A 318 19.84 15.55 -1.25
N GLU A 319 20.10 14.24 -1.36
CA GLU A 319 19.64 13.41 -2.49
C GLU A 319 18.11 13.41 -2.57
N LEU A 320 17.43 13.22 -1.43
CA LEU A 320 15.97 13.23 -1.35
C LEU A 320 15.38 14.57 -1.80
N VAL A 321 15.94 15.69 -1.35
CA VAL A 321 15.49 17.04 -1.77
C VAL A 321 15.69 17.27 -3.27
N ARG A 322 16.81 16.82 -3.83
CA ARG A 322 17.07 16.88 -5.29
C ARG A 322 16.06 16.04 -6.06
N LEU A 323 15.77 14.84 -5.58
CA LEU A 323 14.79 13.94 -6.19
C LEU A 323 13.39 14.55 -6.19
N LEU A 324 12.95 15.18 -5.09
CA LEU A 324 11.68 15.90 -5.02
C LEU A 324 11.62 17.08 -5.99
N SER A 325 12.74 17.77 -6.20
CA SER A 325 12.84 18.86 -7.16
C SER A 325 12.70 18.40 -8.62
N VAL A 326 12.93 17.11 -8.90
CA VAL A 326 12.71 16.50 -10.22
C VAL A 326 11.25 16.07 -10.41
N VAL A 327 10.67 15.40 -9.41
CA VAL A 327 9.35 14.74 -9.56
C VAL A 327 8.15 15.58 -9.12
N ASN A 328 8.40 16.66 -8.38
CA ASN A 328 7.41 17.64 -7.95
C ASN A 328 7.99 19.08 -8.01
N PRO A 329 8.45 19.54 -9.19
CA PRO A 329 9.12 20.84 -9.34
C PRO A 329 8.19 22.00 -8.94
N ASP A 330 6.90 21.88 -9.23
CA ASP A 330 5.87 22.89 -8.96
C ASP A 330 5.29 22.79 -7.55
N ARG A 331 5.79 21.88 -6.71
CA ARG A 331 5.37 21.69 -5.31
C ARG A 331 3.86 21.50 -5.20
N GLU A 332 3.30 20.68 -6.09
CA GLU A 332 1.88 20.34 -6.08
C GLU A 332 1.55 19.53 -4.82
N SER A 333 0.48 19.91 -4.11
CA SER A 333 -0.01 19.15 -2.95
C SER A 333 -0.61 17.81 -3.37
N GLY A 334 -0.43 16.78 -2.53
CA GLY A 334 -0.93 15.43 -2.80
C GLY A 334 -0.17 14.68 -3.90
N ARG A 335 0.93 15.25 -4.42
CA ARG A 335 1.74 14.66 -5.50
C ARG A 335 2.67 13.55 -5.01
N VAL A 336 3.42 13.79 -3.92
CA VAL A 336 4.47 12.86 -3.45
C VAL A 336 4.17 12.33 -2.06
N THR A 337 4.24 11.00 -1.94
CA THR A 337 4.23 10.28 -0.67
C THR A 337 5.60 9.62 -0.44
N LEU A 338 6.28 10.00 0.64
CA LEU A 338 7.51 9.37 1.11
C LEU A 338 7.16 8.15 1.95
N ILE A 339 7.64 6.98 1.51
CA ILE A 339 7.37 5.67 2.12
C ILE A 339 8.63 5.20 2.85
N THR A 340 8.75 5.50 4.14
CA THR A 340 9.97 5.26 4.92
C THR A 340 10.07 3.81 5.39
N ARG A 341 11.23 3.18 5.20
CA ARG A 341 11.45 1.75 5.49
C ARG A 341 12.86 1.47 6.03
N TYR A 342 13.16 1.96 7.23
CA TYR A 342 14.51 1.93 7.78
C TYR A 342 14.86 0.60 8.45
N GLY A 343 13.87 -0.04 9.07
CA GLY A 343 14.07 -1.11 10.04
C GLY A 343 14.16 -0.55 11.46
N ALA A 344 13.68 -1.34 12.42
CA ALA A 344 13.63 -0.97 13.84
C ALA A 344 15.00 -0.59 14.42
N SER A 345 16.08 -1.18 13.91
CA SER A 345 17.45 -0.90 14.38
C SER A 345 18.07 0.38 13.80
N LYS A 346 17.44 1.01 12.80
CA LYS A 346 18.03 2.11 12.03
C LYS A 346 17.16 3.36 11.99
N ILE A 347 15.87 3.26 12.30
CA ILE A 347 14.96 4.41 12.21
C ILE A 347 15.44 5.63 13.00
N GLU A 348 15.94 5.41 14.21
CA GLU A 348 16.46 6.45 15.12
C GLU A 348 17.59 7.27 14.51
N THR A 349 18.42 6.68 13.65
CA THR A 349 19.59 7.36 13.07
C THR A 349 19.29 8.11 11.78
N HIS A 350 18.13 7.85 11.16
CA HIS A 350 17.85 8.34 9.79
C HIS A 350 16.63 9.26 9.68
N LEU A 351 15.51 8.93 10.35
CA LEU A 351 14.24 9.61 10.07
C LEU A 351 14.28 11.11 10.42
N GLU A 352 14.85 11.47 11.57
CA GLU A 352 14.96 12.86 12.01
C GLU A 352 15.71 13.72 10.97
N GLY A 353 16.83 13.24 10.45
CA GLY A 353 17.62 13.94 9.43
C GLY A 353 16.84 14.18 8.14
N HIS A 354 16.06 13.18 7.71
CA HIS A 354 15.20 13.31 6.53
C HIS A 354 14.05 14.30 6.75
N ILE A 355 13.39 14.27 7.91
CA ILE A 355 12.33 15.23 8.24
C ILE A 355 12.86 16.66 8.18
N LYS A 356 14.01 16.93 8.82
CA LYS A 356 14.64 18.26 8.82
C LYS A 356 15.00 18.74 7.42
N ALA A 357 15.56 17.86 6.58
CA ALA A 357 15.90 18.21 5.20
C ALA A 357 14.66 18.63 4.39
N ILE A 358 13.53 17.93 4.55
CA ILE A 358 12.27 18.25 3.87
C ILE A 358 11.64 19.54 4.39
N GLN A 359 11.64 19.75 5.70
CA GLN A 359 11.15 20.99 6.31
C GLN A 359 11.95 22.19 5.78
N GLN A 360 13.28 22.08 5.73
CA GLN A 360 14.17 23.12 5.19
C GLN A 360 13.94 23.37 3.70
N SER A 361 13.71 22.32 2.90
CA SER A 361 13.42 22.50 1.48
C SER A 361 12.00 22.97 1.19
N SER A 362 11.10 22.90 2.18
CA SER A 362 9.66 23.23 2.08
C SER A 362 8.93 22.44 0.98
N HIS A 363 9.38 21.23 0.68
CA HIS A 363 8.71 20.38 -0.32
C HIS A 363 7.45 19.78 0.32
N PRO A 364 6.26 19.92 -0.32
CA PRO A 364 5.05 19.31 0.19
C PRO A 364 5.10 17.81 -0.06
N VAL A 365 5.08 17.03 1.01
CA VAL A 365 5.11 15.57 0.96
C VAL A 365 4.20 14.98 2.03
N ILE A 366 3.74 13.76 1.76
CA ILE A 366 3.06 12.92 2.75
C ILE A 366 4.08 11.92 3.30
N TRP A 367 4.15 11.77 4.62
CA TRP A 367 4.97 10.74 5.25
C TRP A 367 4.14 9.52 5.59
N ILE A 368 4.56 8.34 5.14
CA ILE A 368 3.99 7.06 5.60
C ILE A 368 5.09 6.08 6.02
N CYS A 369 4.78 5.27 7.02
CA CYS A 369 5.70 4.26 7.56
C CYS A 369 5.47 2.91 6.88
N ASP A 370 6.52 2.32 6.31
CA ASP A 370 6.60 0.93 5.87
C ASP A 370 7.48 0.15 6.85
N PRO A 371 6.90 -0.38 7.95
CA PRO A 371 7.64 -1.13 8.96
C PRO A 371 7.94 -2.58 8.51
N MET A 372 7.70 -2.93 7.24
CA MET A 372 7.78 -4.30 6.75
C MET A 372 9.16 -4.55 6.12
N HIS A 373 9.50 -3.78 5.09
CA HIS A 373 10.66 -4.06 4.25
C HIS A 373 12.00 -3.82 4.96
N GLY A 374 12.03 -3.01 6.01
CA GLY A 374 13.22 -2.78 6.85
C GLY A 374 13.55 -3.93 7.81
N ASN A 375 12.58 -4.81 8.08
CA ASN A 375 12.61 -5.78 9.18
C ASN A 375 12.56 -7.25 8.72
N THR A 376 12.82 -7.54 7.44
CA THR A 376 12.90 -8.92 6.95
C THR A 376 14.17 -9.60 7.47
N GLN A 377 14.01 -10.82 7.99
CA GLN A 377 15.07 -11.71 8.44
C GLN A 377 14.88 -13.11 7.83
N THR A 378 15.86 -13.99 8.02
CA THR A 378 15.79 -15.41 7.61
C THR A 378 15.73 -16.27 8.86
N SER A 379 14.78 -17.20 8.92
CA SER A 379 14.61 -18.19 9.99
C SER A 379 15.73 -19.24 9.98
N THR A 380 15.83 -20.02 11.04
CA THR A 380 16.70 -21.20 11.14
C THR A 380 16.38 -22.25 10.07
N THR A 381 15.12 -22.32 9.63
CA THR A 381 14.65 -23.19 8.53
C THR A 381 14.89 -22.61 7.13
N GLY A 382 15.45 -21.40 7.01
CA GLY A 382 15.76 -20.74 5.74
C GLY A 382 14.61 -19.96 5.13
N LEU A 383 13.42 -19.95 5.74
CA LEU A 383 12.28 -19.14 5.31
C LEU A 383 12.54 -17.67 5.64
N LYS A 384 12.11 -16.77 4.77
CA LYS A 384 12.08 -15.34 5.12
C LYS A 384 10.93 -15.12 6.10
N THR A 385 11.17 -14.35 7.15
CA THR A 385 10.13 -13.96 8.09
C THR A 385 10.36 -12.52 8.56
N ARG A 386 9.41 -11.98 9.32
CA ARG A 386 9.51 -10.69 10.01
C ARG A 386 9.02 -10.90 11.43
N HIS A 387 9.74 -10.36 12.41
CA HIS A 387 9.29 -10.40 13.79
C HIS A 387 8.35 -9.23 14.06
N PHE A 388 7.13 -9.52 14.53
CA PHE A 388 6.09 -8.52 14.78
C PHE A 388 6.56 -7.39 15.71
N GLY A 389 7.29 -7.73 16.78
CA GLY A 389 7.86 -6.72 17.69
C GLY A 389 8.79 -5.70 17.00
N ASN A 390 9.51 -6.09 15.94
CA ASN A 390 10.33 -5.14 15.16
C ASN A 390 9.45 -4.22 14.30
N ILE A 391 8.38 -4.76 13.71
CA ILE A 391 7.37 -4.00 12.95
C ILE A 391 6.76 -2.91 13.86
N ILE A 392 6.33 -3.29 15.06
CA ILE A 392 5.77 -2.36 16.06
C ILE A 392 6.82 -1.36 16.53
N SER A 393 8.05 -1.80 16.78
CA SER A 393 9.13 -0.91 17.21
C SER A 393 9.46 0.17 16.18
N GLU A 394 9.51 -0.17 14.88
CA GLU A 394 9.72 0.83 13.83
C GLU A 394 8.53 1.80 13.73
N LEU A 395 7.29 1.29 13.73
CA LEU A 395 6.09 2.12 13.62
C LEU A 395 5.96 3.13 14.76
N THR A 396 6.18 2.69 15.99
CA THR A 396 6.09 3.55 17.18
C THR A 396 7.25 4.55 17.26
N SER A 397 8.46 4.16 16.88
CA SER A 397 9.59 5.08 16.76
C SER A 397 9.31 6.14 15.70
N CYS A 398 8.68 5.76 14.58
CA CYS A 398 8.27 6.69 13.53
C CYS A 398 7.29 7.74 14.05
N LEU A 399 6.23 7.31 14.74
CA LEU A 399 5.25 8.21 15.37
C LEU A 399 5.91 9.20 16.34
N ARG A 400 6.80 8.69 17.22
CA ARG A 400 7.53 9.50 18.20
C ARG A 400 8.45 10.52 17.53
N ILE A 401 9.31 10.08 16.61
CA ILE A 401 10.26 10.96 15.91
C ILE A 401 9.52 12.05 15.13
N HIS A 402 8.39 11.72 14.50
CA HIS A 402 7.55 12.72 13.85
C HIS A 402 7.09 13.80 14.83
N ALA A 403 6.53 13.40 15.98
CA ALA A 403 6.10 14.31 17.03
C ALA A 403 7.26 15.17 17.59
N ASP A 404 8.42 14.56 17.86
CA ASP A 404 9.62 15.24 18.35
C ASP A 404 10.14 16.30 17.35
N CYS A 405 9.96 16.05 16.05
CA CYS A 405 10.34 16.98 14.98
C CYS A 405 9.26 18.02 14.63
N GLY A 406 8.11 18.03 15.33
CA GLY A 406 6.98 18.88 14.98
C GLY A 406 6.39 18.57 13.59
N SER A 407 6.48 17.31 13.17
CA SER A 407 5.92 16.78 11.94
C SER A 407 4.86 15.72 12.25
N GLN A 408 4.17 15.21 11.24
CA GLN A 408 3.09 14.24 11.45
C GLN A 408 3.26 13.05 10.52
N LEU A 409 3.06 11.85 11.07
CA LEU A 409 2.92 10.64 10.27
C LEU A 409 1.52 10.62 9.65
N GLY A 410 1.46 10.67 8.32
CA GLY A 410 0.20 10.73 7.56
C GLY A 410 -0.36 9.37 7.19
N GLY A 411 0.34 8.26 7.45
CA GLY A 411 -0.16 6.94 7.06
C GLY A 411 0.79 5.77 7.32
N VAL A 412 0.37 4.59 6.89
CA VAL A 412 1.16 3.35 6.91
C VAL A 412 1.11 2.63 5.57
N SER A 413 2.17 1.88 5.27
CA SER A 413 2.32 1.01 4.11
C SER A 413 2.60 -0.42 4.58
N LEU A 414 1.59 -1.29 4.59
CA LEU A 414 1.68 -2.65 5.14
C LEU A 414 1.59 -3.73 4.06
N GLU A 415 2.23 -4.87 4.31
CA GLU A 415 2.05 -6.08 3.52
C GLU A 415 1.28 -7.09 4.37
N PHE A 416 0.03 -7.35 4.01
CA PHE A 416 -0.83 -8.26 4.74
C PHE A 416 -1.76 -9.05 3.82
N THR A 417 -2.32 -10.14 4.34
CA THR A 417 -3.39 -10.88 3.69
C THR A 417 -4.51 -11.23 4.68
N GLY A 418 -5.73 -11.29 4.16
CA GLY A 418 -6.90 -11.81 4.88
C GLY A 418 -7.16 -13.29 4.60
N GLU A 419 -6.27 -13.97 3.86
CA GLU A 419 -6.41 -15.39 3.51
C GLU A 419 -6.52 -16.27 4.75
N MET A 420 -7.57 -17.09 4.74
CA MET A 420 -7.82 -18.17 5.69
C MET A 420 -8.07 -19.46 4.90
N ASN A 421 -7.77 -20.63 5.49
CA ASN A 421 -8.26 -21.90 4.93
C ASN A 421 -9.74 -22.13 5.28
N GLU A 422 -10.31 -23.24 4.81
CA GLU A 422 -11.71 -23.62 5.07
C GLU A 422 -12.03 -23.81 6.56
N GLU A 423 -11.01 -24.07 7.38
CA GLU A 423 -11.10 -24.23 8.84
C GLU A 423 -10.93 -22.90 9.60
N GLY A 424 -10.69 -21.78 8.89
CA GLY A 424 -10.52 -20.45 9.48
C GLY A 424 -9.11 -20.10 9.94
N PHE A 425 -8.08 -20.87 9.56
CA PHE A 425 -6.69 -20.61 9.92
C PHE A 425 -5.99 -19.70 8.93
N SER A 426 -5.37 -18.63 9.44
CA SER A 426 -4.60 -17.66 8.67
C SER A 426 -3.19 -18.15 8.26
N VAL A 427 -2.52 -17.41 7.36
CA VAL A 427 -1.10 -17.66 7.01
C VAL A 427 -0.16 -17.61 8.24
N THR A 428 0.94 -18.35 8.17
CA THR A 428 2.01 -18.36 9.19
C THR A 428 3.32 -17.81 8.61
N GLU A 429 3.34 -16.51 8.30
CA GLU A 429 4.47 -15.88 7.58
C GLU A 429 5.34 -14.96 8.47
N CYS A 430 4.75 -14.23 9.41
CA CYS A 430 5.45 -13.37 10.37
C CYS A 430 5.38 -13.93 11.79
N LEU A 431 6.48 -13.82 12.55
CA LEU A 431 6.58 -14.28 13.94
C LEU A 431 5.93 -13.31 14.92
N GLY A 432 5.44 -13.83 16.06
CA GLY A 432 4.88 -13.02 17.15
C GLY A 432 3.44 -12.56 16.88
N GLY A 433 3.13 -11.34 17.31
CA GLY A 433 1.75 -10.82 17.37
C GLY A 433 1.07 -11.26 18.67
N SER A 434 -0.19 -10.88 18.84
CA SER A 434 -1.01 -11.26 20.00
C SER A 434 -1.24 -12.77 20.14
N MET A 435 -1.04 -13.50 19.04
CA MET A 435 -1.07 -14.96 18.97
C MET A 435 0.28 -15.64 19.26
N GLU A 436 1.37 -14.87 19.44
CA GLU A 436 2.72 -15.35 19.73
C GLU A 436 3.23 -16.44 18.76
N LEU A 437 3.08 -16.21 17.46
CA LEU A 437 3.46 -17.18 16.43
C LEU A 437 4.96 -17.51 16.51
N ALA A 438 5.26 -18.78 16.71
CA ALA A 438 6.62 -19.31 16.87
C ALA A 438 7.25 -19.70 15.54
N GLU A 439 8.57 -19.83 15.52
CA GLU A 439 9.31 -20.09 14.28
C GLU A 439 9.00 -21.47 13.69
N GLU A 440 8.73 -22.44 14.56
CA GLU A 440 8.36 -23.82 14.20
C GLU A 440 7.01 -23.87 13.47
N GLU A 441 6.16 -22.86 13.67
CA GLU A 441 4.82 -22.76 13.08
C GLU A 441 4.84 -22.15 11.67
N LEU A 442 5.98 -21.57 11.23
CA LEU A 442 6.09 -20.98 9.89
C LEU A 442 5.75 -22.00 8.79
N GLY A 443 6.13 -23.27 8.98
CA GLY A 443 5.87 -24.33 7.99
C GLY A 443 4.40 -24.75 7.86
N LEU A 444 3.51 -24.31 8.76
CA LEU A 444 2.11 -24.75 8.78
C LEU A 444 1.31 -24.18 7.59
N ARG A 445 1.48 -22.89 7.26
CA ARG A 445 0.73 -22.22 6.18
C ARG A 445 1.49 -21.02 5.61
N TYR A 446 2.70 -21.25 5.13
CA TYR A 446 3.50 -20.23 4.42
C TYR A 446 3.12 -20.18 2.94
N GLN A 447 2.47 -19.11 2.48
CA GLN A 447 1.94 -19.02 1.11
C GLN A 447 2.62 -17.94 0.24
N SER A 448 3.22 -16.92 0.85
CA SER A 448 3.94 -15.90 0.10
C SER A 448 5.19 -16.44 -0.58
N PHE A 449 5.29 -16.27 -1.90
CA PHE A 449 6.50 -16.58 -2.66
C PHE A 449 7.56 -15.47 -2.60
N CYS A 450 7.29 -14.42 -1.85
CA CYS A 450 7.96 -13.15 -1.97
C CYS A 450 8.50 -12.69 -0.61
N ASP A 451 7.82 -11.76 0.06
CA ASP A 451 8.14 -11.39 1.44
C ASP A 451 6.97 -11.82 2.34
N PRO A 452 7.24 -12.20 3.59
CA PRO A 452 6.25 -12.64 4.57
C PRO A 452 5.26 -11.52 4.90
N ARG A 453 3.97 -11.81 4.85
CA ARG A 453 2.86 -10.89 5.09
C ARG A 453 2.40 -10.99 6.54
N LEU A 454 1.83 -9.90 7.08
CA LEU A 454 1.02 -10.02 8.28
C LEU A 454 -0.22 -10.85 7.94
N ASN A 455 -0.59 -11.76 8.84
CA ASN A 455 -1.85 -12.47 8.74
C ASN A 455 -3.03 -11.60 9.20
N PHE A 456 -4.24 -12.15 9.20
CA PHE A 456 -5.44 -11.40 9.57
C PHE A 456 -5.35 -10.82 10.99
N GLU A 457 -4.99 -11.66 11.96
CA GLU A 457 -4.89 -11.33 13.38
C GLU A 457 -3.82 -10.26 13.63
N GLN A 458 -2.60 -10.47 13.14
CA GLN A 458 -1.49 -9.53 13.27
C GLN A 458 -1.81 -8.18 12.60
N SER A 459 -2.58 -8.19 11.51
CA SER A 459 -3.01 -6.94 10.86
C SER A 459 -3.97 -6.14 11.75
N LEU A 460 -4.88 -6.82 12.44
CA LEU A 460 -5.77 -6.17 13.41
C LEU A 460 -4.98 -5.65 14.62
N ASP A 461 -3.98 -6.40 15.13
CA ASP A 461 -3.10 -5.94 16.20
C ASP A 461 -2.47 -4.57 15.87
N VAL A 462 -1.97 -4.40 14.64
CA VAL A 462 -1.40 -3.12 14.18
C VAL A 462 -2.49 -2.03 14.11
N ALA A 463 -3.68 -2.36 13.61
CA ALA A 463 -4.79 -1.41 13.50
C ALA A 463 -5.19 -0.87 14.89
N PHE A 464 -5.35 -1.76 15.88
CA PHE A 464 -5.70 -1.39 17.24
C PHE A 464 -4.61 -0.54 17.90
N LEU A 465 -3.33 -0.88 17.71
CA LEU A 465 -2.22 -0.07 18.23
C LEU A 465 -2.24 1.36 17.67
N ILE A 466 -2.39 1.52 16.35
CA ILE A 466 -2.47 2.85 15.72
C ILE A 466 -3.71 3.62 16.20
N SER A 467 -4.85 2.93 16.25
CA SER A 467 -6.12 3.50 16.71
C SER A 467 -6.01 4.03 18.16
N ASN A 468 -5.42 3.24 19.06
CA ASN A 468 -5.20 3.64 20.44
C ASN A 468 -4.23 4.83 20.55
N HIS A 469 -3.13 4.83 19.79
CA HIS A 469 -2.17 5.93 19.77
C HIS A 469 -2.87 7.26 19.45
N PHE A 470 -3.63 7.33 18.35
CA PHE A 470 -4.33 8.56 17.97
C PHE A 470 -5.46 8.92 18.92
N LYS A 471 -6.18 7.94 19.47
CA LYS A 471 -7.19 8.18 20.51
C LYS A 471 -6.57 8.87 21.73
N ASN A 472 -5.42 8.39 22.19
CA ASN A 472 -4.70 8.94 23.34
C ASN A 472 -4.16 10.34 23.04
N GLN A 473 -3.56 10.55 21.86
CA GLN A 473 -3.09 11.86 21.41
C GLN A 473 -4.23 12.90 21.45
N ARG A 474 -5.40 12.58 20.88
CA ARG A 474 -6.56 13.49 20.89
C ARG A 474 -7.12 13.77 22.28
N ARG A 475 -7.05 12.80 23.19
CA ARG A 475 -7.52 12.95 24.58
C ARG A 475 -6.50 13.64 25.48
N GLY A 476 -5.33 14.01 24.96
CA GLY A 476 -4.25 14.61 25.75
C GLY A 476 -3.63 13.64 26.77
N VAL A 477 -3.84 12.33 26.60
CA VAL A 477 -3.22 11.30 27.44
C VAL A 477 -1.76 11.21 27.02
N LYS A 478 -0.85 11.69 27.87
CA LYS A 478 0.60 11.51 27.65
C LYS A 478 0.90 10.02 27.60
N ALA A 479 1.67 9.57 26.61
CA ALA A 479 2.15 8.20 26.51
C ALA A 479 2.85 7.83 27.82
N GLY A 480 2.15 7.06 28.66
CA GLY A 480 2.67 6.61 29.94
C GLY A 480 3.67 5.47 29.73
N ARG A 481 4.51 5.24 30.73
CA ARG A 481 5.45 4.08 30.82
C ARG A 481 4.78 2.69 30.73
N ASN A 482 3.44 2.64 30.67
CA ASN A 482 2.60 1.45 30.67
C ASN A 482 1.59 1.46 29.50
N ASP A 483 2.02 1.82 28.27
CA ASP A 483 1.19 1.52 27.09
C ASP A 483 1.14 -0.01 26.92
N VAL A 484 0.04 -0.60 27.39
CA VAL A 484 -0.20 -2.05 27.41
C VAL A 484 -0.10 -2.61 25.99
N LEU A 485 -0.71 -1.93 25.02
CA LEU A 485 -0.67 -2.33 23.62
C LEU A 485 0.76 -2.37 23.09
N TYR A 486 1.56 -1.34 23.37
CA TYR A 486 2.94 -1.32 22.94
C TYR A 486 3.78 -2.42 23.61
N THR A 487 3.63 -2.59 24.92
CA THR A 487 4.46 -3.49 25.72
C THR A 487 4.14 -4.95 25.40
N GLU A 488 2.85 -5.29 25.33
CA GLU A 488 2.36 -6.66 25.10
C GLU A 488 2.57 -7.11 23.65
N LEU A 489 2.56 -6.19 22.68
CA LEU A 489 2.82 -6.50 21.27
C LEU A 489 4.32 -6.59 20.92
N GLY A 490 5.19 -6.69 21.93
CA GLY A 490 6.63 -6.89 21.74
C GLY A 490 7.39 -5.61 21.37
N GLY A 491 6.84 -4.43 21.65
CA GLY A 491 7.58 -3.17 21.60
C GLY A 491 8.70 -3.16 22.63
N LYS A 492 9.94 -2.87 22.22
CA LYS A 492 11.05 -2.72 23.17
C LYS A 492 10.83 -1.46 23.99
N LYS A 493 10.82 -1.58 25.34
CA LYS A 493 10.84 -0.40 26.21
C LYS A 493 12.00 0.50 25.81
N THR A 494 11.70 1.75 25.46
CA THR A 494 12.71 2.78 25.22
C THR A 494 13.54 2.94 26.50
N ALA A 495 14.86 2.83 26.37
CA ALA A 495 15.81 3.00 27.46
C ALA A 495 15.77 4.44 28.02
#